data_AF-A0A3R9XPF8-F1
#
_entry.id   AF-A0A3R9XPF8-F1
#
_cell.length_a   1.000
_cell.length_b   1.000
_cell.length_c   1.000
_cell.angle_alpha   90.00
_cell.angle_beta   90.00
_cell.angle_gamma   90.00
#
_symmetry.space_group_name_H-M   'P 1'
#
loop_
_entity.id
_entity.type
_entity.pdbx_description
1 polymer ?
#
loop_
_entity_poly.entity_id
_entity_poly.type
_entity_poly.pdbx_seq_one_letter_code
_entity_poly.pdbx_strand_id
1 'polypeptide(L)' 'MTAHPAWQKSSYCGDGDACVYVSAAPGHLVRVADLSDPAHLVLATTQAAWADFLRAVKEHG' A
#
# COMPACT_ATOMS: atom_id res chain seq x y z
N MET A 1 17.07 11.25 -11.94
CA MET A 1 16.16 10.15 -12.31
C MET A 1 15.45 9.71 -11.05
N THR A 2 14.20 10.12 -10.85
CA THR A 2 13.40 9.67 -9.70
C THR A 2 13.06 8.21 -9.89
N ALA A 3 13.50 7.35 -8.96
CA ALA A 3 13.15 5.93 -8.99
C ALA A 3 11.62 5.81 -8.96
N HIS A 4 11.05 5.13 -9.95
CA HIS A 4 9.64 4.81 -9.95
C HIS A 4 9.39 3.86 -8.77
N PRO A 5 8.47 4.17 -7.84
CA PRO A 5 8.17 3.26 -6.75
C PRO A 5 7.71 1.92 -7.32
N ALA A 6 8.30 0.83 -6.83
CA ALA A 6 7.89 -0.52 -7.17
C ALA A 6 6.57 -0.82 -6.46
N TRP A 7 5.46 -0.52 -7.12
CA TRP A 7 4.11 -0.79 -6.62
C TRP A 7 3.76 -2.27 -6.75
N GLN A 8 3.30 -2.86 -5.66
CA GLN A 8 2.65 -4.17 -5.64
C GLN A 8 1.14 -3.99 -5.61
N LYS A 9 0.48 -4.57 -6.61
CA LYS A 9 -0.98 -4.57 -6.74
C LYS A 9 -1.57 -5.70 -5.89
N SER A 10 -2.67 -5.43 -5.19
CA SER A 10 -3.40 -6.44 -4.43
C SER A 10 -4.00 -7.49 -5.36
N SER A 11 -4.02 -8.75 -4.92
CA SER A 11 -4.65 -9.86 -5.65
C SER A 11 -6.18 -9.76 -5.72
N TYR A 12 -6.79 -8.94 -4.87
CA TYR A 12 -8.23 -8.69 -4.82
C TYR A 12 -8.70 -7.61 -5.81
N CYS A 13 -7.77 -6.92 -6.47
CA CYS A 13 -8.10 -5.95 -7.50
C CYS A 13 -8.63 -6.66 -8.75
N GLY A 14 -9.95 -6.77 -8.83
CA GLY A 14 -10.69 -7.43 -9.92
C GLY A 14 -12.17 -7.61 -9.58
N ASP A 15 -12.50 -7.93 -8.32
CA ASP A 15 -13.87 -7.93 -7.81
C ASP A 15 -14.22 -6.55 -7.25
N GLY A 16 -14.99 -5.75 -8.00
CA GLY A 16 -15.65 -4.54 -7.50
C GLY A 16 -14.77 -3.31 -7.24
N ASP A 17 -13.72 -3.07 -8.04
CA ASP A 17 -12.90 -1.84 -8.02
C ASP A 17 -12.10 -1.56 -6.72
N ALA A 18 -12.00 -2.51 -5.79
CA ALA A 18 -11.27 -2.36 -4.52
C ALA A 18 -9.75 -2.55 -4.65
N CYS A 19 -9.14 -1.88 -5.62
CA CYS A 19 -7.72 -2.01 -5.91
C CYS A 19 -6.85 -1.32 -4.86
N VAL A 20 -5.86 -2.03 -4.34
CA VAL A 20 -4.89 -1.47 -3.39
C VAL A 20 -3.49 -1.70 -3.94
N TYR A 21 -2.70 -0.65 -3.95
CA TYR A 21 -1.30 -0.64 -4.36
C TYR A 21 -0.44 -0.31 -3.16
N VAL A 22 0.62 -1.09 -2.93
CA VAL A 22 1.52 -0.90 -1.79
C VAL A 22 2.96 -0.82 -2.29
N SER A 23 3.76 0.09 -1.75
CA SER A 23 5.18 0.20 -2.07
C SER A 23 6.02 0.49 -0.83
N ALA A 24 7.18 -0.16 -0.74
CA ALA A 24 8.18 0.16 0.26
C ALA A 24 8.91 1.45 -0.12
N ALA A 25 9.18 2.29 0.87
CA ALA A 25 9.89 3.54 0.70
C ALA A 25 11.05 3.68 1.71
N PRO A 26 12.07 4.51 1.41
CA PRO A 26 13.18 4.76 2.34
C PRO A 26 12.69 5.20 3.72
N GLY A 27 13.44 4.83 4.76
CA GLY A 27 13.10 5.17 6.16
C GLY A 27 12.05 4.25 6.79
N HIS A 28 11.96 2.99 6.35
CA HIS A 28 10.98 2.01 6.86
C HIS A 28 9.53 2.48 6.69
N LEU A 29 9.26 3.14 5.56
CA LEU A 29 7.93 3.61 5.22
C LEU A 29 7.23 2.66 4.26
N VAL A 30 5.92 2.59 4.40
CA VAL A 30 4.99 1.91 3.51
C VAL A 30 4.06 2.96 2.92
N ARG A 31 3.98 2.97 1.60
CA ARG A 31 3.05 3.81 0.84
C ARG A 31 1.89 2.96 0.37
N VAL A 32 0.68 3.50 0.44
CA VAL A 32 -0.55 2.87 -0.01
C VAL A 32 -1.30 3.83 -0.92
N ALA A 33 -1.83 3.30 -2.02
CA ALA A 33 -2.62 4.01 -3.01
C ALA A 33 -3.74 3.12 -3.53
N ASP A 34 -4.79 3.71 -4.10
CA ASP A 34 -5.86 3.04 -4.85
C ASP A 34 -5.56 2.97 -6.37
N LEU A 35 -4.57 3.73 -6.82
CA LEU A 35 -4.10 3.81 -8.20
C LEU A 35 -2.58 3.52 -8.26
N SER A 36 -2.11 2.97 -9.37
CA SER A 36 -0.67 2.74 -9.60
C SER A 36 0.12 4.01 -9.93
N ASP A 37 -0.48 5.19 -9.76
CA ASP A 37 0.16 6.48 -10.03
C ASP A 37 0.97 6.92 -8.80
N PRO A 38 2.31 7.07 -8.90
CA PRO A 38 3.14 7.59 -7.82
C PRO A 38 2.72 8.96 -7.26
N ALA A 39 2.02 9.78 -8.06
CA ALA A 39 1.49 11.07 -7.62
C ALA A 39 0.23 10.93 -6.75
N HIS A 40 -0.45 9.79 -6.83
CA HIS A 40 -1.67 9.50 -6.09
C HIS A 40 -1.36 8.71 -4.80
N LEU A 41 -0.72 9.37 -3.84
CA LEU A 41 -0.46 8.79 -2.53
C LEU A 41 -1.66 8.99 -1.61
N VAL A 42 -2.30 7.89 -1.21
CA VAL A 42 -3.43 7.93 -0.26
C VAL A 42 -2.91 7.96 1.18
N LEU A 43 -1.93 7.12 1.49
CA LEU A 43 -1.39 6.98 2.84
C LEU A 43 0.11 6.66 2.80
N ALA A 44 0.86 7.28 3.71
CA ALA A 44 2.19 6.83 4.09
C ALA A 44 2.21 6.53 5.58
N THR A 45 2.77 5.38 5.95
CA THR A 45 2.87 4.93 7.34
C THR A 45 4.21 4.23 7.56
N THR A 46 4.53 3.88 8.81
CA THR A 46 5.70 3.07 9.10
C THR A 46 5.42 1.59 8.83
N GLN A 47 6.47 0.82 8.56
CA GLN A 47 6.37 -0.63 8.38
C GLN A 47 5.79 -1.33 9.62
N ALA A 48 6.09 -0.83 10.83
CA ALA A 48 5.55 -1.35 12.07
C ALA A 48 4.02 -1.14 12.17
N ALA A 49 3.57 0.09 11.96
CA ALA A 49 2.14 0.40 11.99
C ALA A 49 1.37 -0.32 10.87
N TRP A 50 1.99 -0.51 9.70
CA TRP A 50 1.40 -1.31 8.63
C TRP A 50 1.23 -2.79 9.01
N ALA A 51 2.22 -3.38 9.68
CA ALA A 51 2.12 -4.76 10.16
C ALA A 51 1.02 -4.92 11.22
N ASP A 52 0.90 -3.97 12.14
CA ASP A 52 -0.17 -3.95 13.14
C ASP A 52 -1.56 -3.79 12.49
N PHE A 53 -1.69 -2.92 11.49
CA PHE A 53 -2.92 -2.76 10.72
C PHE A 53 -3.33 -4.08 10.03
N LEU A 54 -2.40 -4.72 9.32
CA LEU A 54 -2.68 -6.00 8.64
C LEU A 54 -3.10 -7.10 9.62
N ARG A 55 -2.53 -7.13 10.81
CA ARG A 55 -2.94 -8.06 11.87
C ARG A 55 -4.37 -7.77 12.31
N ALA A 56 -4.69 -6.53 12.64
CA ALA A 56 -6.03 -6.14 13.07
C ALA A 56 -7.09 -6.43 11.99
N VAL A 57 -6.80 -6.16 10.72
CA VAL A 57 -7.70 -6.45 9.60
C VAL A 57 -7.93 -7.96 9.46
N LYS A 58 -6.91 -8.80 9.63
CA LYS A 58 -7.07 -10.27 9.55
C LYS A 58 -7.85 -10.85 10.74
N GLU A 59 -7.78 -10.20 11.90
CA GLU A 59 -8.47 -10.64 13.11
C GLU A 59 -9.95 -10.20 13.14
N HIS A 60 -10.29 -9.11 12.45
CA HIS A 60 -11.61 -8.45 12.58
C HIS A 60 -12.35 -8.16 11.28
N GLY A 61 -11.71 -8.32 10.11
CA GLY A 61 -12.30 -8.13 8.78
C GLY A 61 -12.80 -9.42 8.18
#